data_AF-A0A0T6AYS6-F1
#
_entry.id   AF-A0A0T6AYS6-F1
#
_cell.length_a   1.000
_cell.length_b   1.000
_cell.length_c   1.000
_cell.angle_alpha   90.00
_cell.angle_beta   90.00
_cell.angle_gamma   90.00
#
_symmetry.space_group_name_H-M   'P 1'
#
loop_
_entity.id
_entity.type
_entity.pdbx_description
1 polymer ?
#
loop_
_entity_poly.entity_id
_entity_poly.type
_entity_poly.pdbx_seq_one_letter_code
_entity_poly.pdbx_strand_id
1 'polypeptide(L)'
;MSETNSSSKEETSATSVQVLFTMSRKSTSENDTAKSSKENDDTVCADIDSNSIETGDVPDSILCVFWNGGKIGAAYFNILTQQLYVLSDMMDPAPQYIITRNLFREINFKQIVTIGTPCDRFVKLIIDLIARSDDNTFDSDEIRQVPPNLSLLPVNEYSYTACQFKLFSLNLPNMPVDCSEAERE
;
A
#
# COMPACT_ATOMS: atom_id res chain seq x y z
N MET A 1 -27.30 -46.45 20.65
CA MET A 1 -27.32 -46.03 19.24
C MET A 1 -27.84 -44.61 19.22
N SER A 2 -27.15 -43.55 18.80
CA SER A 2 -25.76 -43.28 18.43
C SER A 2 -25.70 -41.75 18.45
N GLU A 3 -24.76 -41.15 19.17
CA GLU A 3 -24.50 -39.71 19.12
C GLU A 3 -23.94 -39.36 17.74
N THR A 4 -24.45 -38.30 17.09
CA THR A 4 -23.83 -37.75 15.88
C THR A 4 -23.26 -36.37 16.21
N ASN A 5 -21.95 -36.35 16.23
CA ASN A 5 -21.08 -35.22 16.49
C ASN A 5 -20.65 -34.65 15.13
N SER A 6 -21.18 -33.50 14.73
CA SER A 6 -20.76 -32.79 13.52
C SER A 6 -19.78 -31.69 13.91
N SER A 7 -18.49 -32.02 13.87
CA SER A 7 -17.38 -31.09 13.99
C SER A 7 -17.06 -30.53 12.59
N SER A 8 -17.46 -29.28 12.34
CA SER A 8 -17.06 -28.51 11.17
C SER A 8 -15.64 -28.00 11.41
N LYS A 9 -14.67 -28.50 10.64
CA LYS A 9 -13.32 -27.92 10.58
C LYS A 9 -13.37 -26.70 9.68
N GLU A 10 -13.15 -25.51 10.25
CA GLU A 10 -12.83 -24.31 9.49
C GLU A 10 -11.40 -24.44 8.95
N GLU A 11 -11.25 -24.63 7.65
CA GLU A 11 -9.98 -24.42 6.95
C GLU A 11 -9.80 -22.93 6.72
N THR A 12 -8.99 -22.30 7.56
CA THR A 12 -8.47 -20.95 7.32
C THR A 12 -7.45 -21.02 6.18
N SER A 13 -7.88 -20.66 4.98
CA SER A 13 -7.00 -20.46 3.82
C SER A 13 -6.05 -19.31 4.11
N ALA A 14 -4.75 -19.60 4.19
CA ALA A 14 -3.71 -18.60 4.37
C ALA A 14 -3.65 -17.70 3.13
N THR A 15 -3.99 -16.42 3.30
CA THR A 15 -3.89 -15.41 2.25
C THR A 15 -2.42 -15.20 1.92
N SER A 16 -1.99 -15.65 0.73
CA SER A 16 -0.60 -15.50 0.29
C SER A 16 -0.39 -14.10 -0.29
N VAL A 17 0.19 -13.21 0.50
CA VAL A 17 0.69 -11.90 0.06
C VAL A 17 2.09 -12.11 -0.53
N GLN A 18 2.33 -11.63 -1.75
CA GLN A 18 3.65 -11.72 -2.39
C GLN A 18 4.39 -10.40 -2.29
N VAL A 19 5.69 -10.47 -1.98
CA VAL A 19 6.61 -9.32 -2.05
C VAL A 19 7.11 -9.24 -3.49
N LEU A 20 6.79 -8.15 -4.19
CA LEU A 20 7.14 -8.00 -5.60
C LEU A 20 8.44 -7.21 -5.80
N PHE A 21 8.74 -6.25 -4.91
CA PHE A 21 9.88 -5.37 -5.11
C PHE A 21 10.49 -4.87 -3.79
N THR A 22 11.82 -4.84 -3.73
CA THR A 22 12.59 -4.22 -2.65
C THR A 22 13.48 -3.14 -3.25
N MET A 23 13.33 -1.88 -2.81
CA MET A 23 14.19 -0.80 -3.29
C MET A 23 15.46 -0.73 -2.44
N SER A 24 16.62 -1.03 -3.04
CA SER A 24 17.93 -0.85 -2.39
C SER A 24 18.54 0.47 -2.82
N ARG A 25 18.71 1.41 -1.88
CA ARG A 25 19.48 2.63 -2.14
C ARG A 25 20.96 2.29 -2.09
N LYS A 26 21.62 2.29 -3.25
CA LYS A 26 23.09 2.28 -3.28
C LYS A 26 23.57 3.63 -2.78
N SER A 27 24.23 3.66 -1.63
CA SER A 27 24.94 4.83 -1.13
C SER A 27 26.08 5.14 -2.10
N THR A 28 25.96 6.21 -2.87
CA THR A 28 27.05 6.71 -3.73
C THR A 28 28.13 7.31 -2.85
N SER A 29 29.18 6.53 -2.53
CA SER A 29 30.43 7.08 -2.02
C SER A 29 31.29 7.52 -3.20
N GLU A 30 31.22 8.80 -3.55
CA GLU A 30 32.19 9.40 -4.47
C GLU A 30 33.46 9.74 -3.70
N ASN A 31 34.50 8.94 -3.89
CA ASN A 31 35.88 9.29 -3.59
C ASN A 31 36.60 9.43 -4.94
N ASP A 32 36.98 10.67 -5.31
CA ASP A 32 38.16 10.92 -6.13
C ASP A 32 38.71 12.35 -5.92
N THR A 33 39.59 12.44 -4.92
CA THR A 33 40.88 13.14 -4.85
C THR A 33 41.22 14.24 -5.88
N ALA A 34 41.35 15.51 -5.43
CA ALA A 34 42.62 16.28 -5.46
C ALA A 34 42.52 17.73 -4.89
N LYS A 35 43.08 17.90 -3.67
CA LYS A 35 43.87 19.03 -3.10
C LYS A 35 43.48 20.50 -3.37
N SER A 36 43.20 21.25 -2.29
CA SER A 36 44.14 22.26 -1.72
C SER A 36 43.62 22.95 -0.43
N SER A 37 44.26 22.61 0.71
CA SER A 37 44.53 23.39 1.94
C SER A 37 43.54 24.41 2.51
N LYS A 38 43.06 24.20 3.75
CA LYS A 38 43.59 24.80 5.00
C LYS A 38 42.81 24.35 6.24
N GLU A 39 43.55 24.27 7.35
CA GLU A 39 43.25 23.70 8.67
C GLU A 39 42.24 24.48 9.53
N ASN A 40 41.84 23.81 10.63
CA ASN A 40 41.04 24.20 11.81
C ASN A 40 39.64 23.56 11.78
N ASP A 41 39.09 22.95 12.82
CA ASP A 41 39.50 22.65 14.19
C ASP A 41 38.38 21.73 14.74
N ASP A 42 38.79 20.77 15.56
CA ASP A 42 38.03 20.04 16.58
C ASP A 42 36.61 19.43 16.36
N THR A 43 36.63 18.09 16.51
CA THR A 43 35.72 17.24 17.31
C THR A 43 34.35 16.78 16.79
N VAL A 44 34.18 15.46 16.96
CA VAL A 44 32.98 14.60 17.06
C VAL A 44 32.44 14.01 15.75
N CYS A 45 32.90 12.79 15.49
CA CYS A 45 32.19 11.76 14.76
C CYS A 45 30.84 11.53 15.44
N ALA A 46 29.76 12.08 14.89
CA ALA A 46 28.44 11.55 15.14
C ALA A 46 28.24 10.40 14.14
N ASP A 47 28.62 9.20 14.58
CA ASP A 47 28.00 7.98 14.09
C ASP A 47 26.49 8.23 14.09
N ILE A 48 25.85 8.19 12.92
CA ILE A 48 24.39 8.08 12.87
C ILE A 48 24.10 6.66 13.32
N ASP A 49 24.06 6.55 14.63
CA ASP A 49 23.63 5.40 15.38
C ASP A 49 22.31 4.96 14.76
N SER A 50 22.26 3.68 14.38
CA SER A 50 21.05 3.00 13.93
C SER A 50 20.14 2.79 15.15
N ASN A 51 19.81 3.91 15.79
CA ASN A 51 19.10 3.95 17.03
C ASN A 51 17.65 3.64 16.70
N SER A 52 17.25 2.45 17.14
CA SER A 52 15.88 1.97 17.20
C SER A 52 14.99 3.10 17.70
N ILE A 53 14.32 3.77 16.78
CA ILE A 53 13.16 4.56 17.15
C ILE A 53 12.12 3.50 17.52
N GLU A 54 11.91 3.35 18.82
CA GLU A 54 10.66 2.82 19.34
C GLU A 54 9.55 3.76 18.88
N THR A 55 9.15 3.63 17.61
CA THR A 55 8.00 4.31 17.05
C THR A 55 6.79 3.63 17.63
N GLY A 56 6.15 4.29 18.59
CA GLY A 56 4.73 4.06 18.85
C GLY A 56 4.00 3.97 17.51
N ASP A 57 3.04 3.04 17.45
CA ASP A 57 2.31 2.45 16.31
C ASP A 57 1.74 3.45 15.28
N VAL A 58 2.59 4.30 14.71
CA VAL A 58 2.25 5.23 13.63
C VAL A 58 2.31 4.41 12.35
N PRO A 59 1.21 4.35 11.59
CA PRO A 59 1.21 3.58 10.37
C PRO A 59 2.18 4.20 9.36
N ASP A 60 3.05 3.36 8.80
CA ASP A 60 4.05 3.74 7.81
C ASP A 60 3.82 3.00 6.47
N SER A 61 2.57 2.67 6.17
CA SER A 61 2.20 1.97 4.93
C SER A 61 1.19 2.77 4.11
N ILE A 62 1.38 2.82 2.80
CA ILE A 62 0.46 3.43 1.84
C ILE A 62 -0.24 2.31 1.08
N LEU A 63 -1.57 2.26 1.12
CA LEU A 63 -2.39 1.27 0.41
C LEU A 63 -2.98 1.86 -0.87
N CYS A 64 -2.88 1.12 -1.96
CA CYS A 64 -3.76 1.26 -3.12
C CYS A 64 -4.67 0.03 -3.18
N VAL A 65 -5.99 0.24 -3.20
CA VAL A 65 -6.97 -0.85 -3.26
C VAL A 65 -8.10 -0.49 -4.20
N PHE A 66 -8.52 -1.44 -5.02
CA PHE A 66 -9.69 -1.27 -5.86
C PHE A 66 -10.45 -2.60 -5.98
N TRP A 67 -11.75 -2.48 -6.20
CA TRP A 67 -12.63 -3.62 -6.40
C TRP A 67 -13.35 -3.47 -7.73
N ASN A 68 -13.35 -4.52 -8.53
CA ASN A 68 -14.02 -4.54 -9.81
C ASN A 68 -14.56 -5.94 -10.12
N GLY A 69 -15.86 -6.02 -10.45
CA GLY A 69 -16.46 -7.27 -10.93
C GLY A 69 -16.34 -8.46 -9.98
N GLY A 70 -16.41 -8.24 -8.66
CA GLY A 70 -16.28 -9.31 -7.66
C GLY A 70 -14.86 -9.68 -7.28
N LYS A 71 -13.85 -8.99 -7.82
CA LYS A 71 -12.45 -9.18 -7.47
C LYS A 71 -11.87 -7.94 -6.81
N ILE A 72 -10.99 -8.19 -5.84
CA ILE A 72 -10.14 -7.16 -5.24
C ILE A 72 -8.73 -7.27 -5.80
N GLY A 73 -8.16 -6.11 -6.16
CA GLY A 73 -6.74 -5.92 -6.35
C GLY A 73 -6.21 -4.93 -5.33
N ALA A 74 -5.09 -5.23 -4.70
CA ALA A 74 -4.47 -4.33 -3.74
C ALA A 74 -2.96 -4.38 -3.81
N ALA A 75 -2.33 -3.25 -3.54
CA ALA A 75 -0.89 -3.16 -3.34
C ALA A 75 -0.61 -2.18 -2.21
N TYR A 76 0.33 -2.48 -1.34
CA TYR A 76 0.77 -1.53 -0.33
C TYR A 76 2.28 -1.40 -0.29
N PHE A 77 2.73 -0.18 -0.04
CA PHE A 77 4.14 0.14 0.10
C PHE A 77 4.43 0.45 1.57
N ASN A 78 5.35 -0.30 2.16
CA ASN A 78 5.83 -0.05 3.51
C ASN A 78 7.05 0.88 3.44
N ILE A 79 6.93 2.05 4.06
CA ILE A 79 7.94 3.12 4.02
C ILE A 79 9.20 2.70 4.79
N LEU A 80 9.05 2.00 5.92
CA LEU A 80 10.17 1.58 6.76
C LEU A 80 11.00 0.50 6.07
N THR A 81 10.36 -0.54 5.55
CA THR A 81 11.05 -1.66 4.91
C THR A 81 11.41 -1.39 3.45
N GLN A 82 10.83 -0.34 2.85
CA GLN A 82 10.95 -0.02 1.43
C GLN A 82 10.52 -1.18 0.52
N GLN A 83 9.52 -1.93 0.97
CA GLN A 83 8.98 -3.09 0.27
C GLN A 83 7.59 -2.79 -0.31
N LEU A 84 7.38 -3.22 -1.54
CA LEU A 84 6.09 -3.23 -2.20
C LEU A 84 5.49 -4.63 -2.13
N TYR A 85 4.32 -4.72 -1.51
CA TYR A 85 3.54 -5.93 -1.39
C TYR A 85 2.36 -5.85 -2.33
N VAL A 86 2.11 -6.94 -3.05
CA VAL A 86 1.02 -7.02 -4.03
C VAL A 86 0.13 -8.18 -3.64
N LEU A 87 -1.16 -7.89 -3.51
CA LEU A 87 -2.23 -8.87 -3.44
C LEU A 87 -2.73 -9.12 -4.85
N SER A 88 -2.40 -10.29 -5.39
CA SER A 88 -2.94 -10.77 -6.65
C SER A 88 -4.47 -10.74 -6.62
N ASP A 89 -5.10 -10.60 -7.79
CA ASP A 89 -6.55 -10.57 -7.92
C ASP A 89 -7.23 -11.71 -7.16
N MET A 90 -7.93 -11.37 -6.09
CA MET A 90 -8.68 -12.31 -5.26
C MET A 90 -10.17 -12.12 -5.43
N MET A 91 -10.94 -13.21 -5.36
CA MET A 91 -12.40 -13.12 -5.31
C MET A 91 -12.82 -12.52 -3.97
N ASP A 92 -13.53 -11.39 -4.00
CA ASP A 92 -14.04 -10.74 -2.81
C ASP A 92 -15.48 -10.25 -3.05
N PRO A 93 -16.48 -11.14 -2.98
CA PRO A 93 -17.83 -10.81 -3.40
C PRO A 93 -18.49 -9.77 -2.47
N ALA A 94 -19.24 -8.85 -3.09
CA ALA A 94 -20.17 -7.99 -2.39
C ALA A 94 -21.36 -8.82 -1.86
N PRO A 95 -21.99 -8.45 -0.73
CA PRO A 95 -21.71 -7.27 0.10
C PRO A 95 -20.71 -7.50 1.24
N GLN A 96 -20.19 -8.72 1.42
CA GLN A 96 -19.41 -9.07 2.61
C GLN A 96 -18.00 -8.48 2.56
N TYR A 97 -17.35 -8.49 1.39
CA TYR A 97 -15.99 -7.99 1.18
C TYR A 97 -14.99 -8.52 2.24
N ILE A 98 -15.02 -9.84 2.47
CA ILE A 98 -14.28 -10.51 3.55
C ILE A 98 -12.78 -10.26 3.42
N ILE A 99 -12.24 -10.32 2.20
CA ILE A 99 -10.79 -10.15 1.97
C ILE A 99 -10.39 -8.70 2.26
N THR A 100 -11.19 -7.74 1.77
CA THR A 100 -10.99 -6.31 2.07
C THR A 100 -11.00 -6.06 3.57
N ARG A 101 -12.00 -6.59 4.30
CA ARG A 101 -12.11 -6.40 5.75
C ARG A 101 -10.91 -6.97 6.50
N ASN A 102 -10.45 -8.16 6.12
CA ASN A 102 -9.27 -8.78 6.72
C ASN A 102 -8.02 -7.94 6.48
N LEU A 103 -7.83 -7.42 5.26
CA LEU A 103 -6.69 -6.56 4.92
C LEU A 103 -6.61 -5.32 5.83
N PHE A 104 -7.75 -4.66 6.06
CA PHE A 104 -7.83 -3.48 6.93
C PHE A 104 -7.70 -3.80 8.43
N ARG A 105 -8.01 -5.04 8.83
CA ARG A 105 -7.85 -5.50 10.21
C ARG A 105 -6.39 -5.87 10.53
N GLU A 106 -5.69 -6.44 9.55
CA GLU A 106 -4.33 -6.94 9.72
C GLU A 106 -3.28 -5.83 9.63
N ILE A 107 -3.53 -4.80 8.83
CA ILE A 107 -2.53 -3.77 8.53
C ILE A 107 -3.13 -2.38 8.77
N ASN A 108 -2.40 -1.56 9.53
CA ASN A 108 -2.73 -0.16 9.72
C ASN A 108 -2.08 0.68 8.61
N PHE A 109 -2.89 1.37 7.81
CA PHE A 109 -2.43 2.17 6.67
C PHE A 109 -2.46 3.67 6.98
N LYS A 110 -1.38 4.36 6.61
CA LYS A 110 -1.21 5.81 6.77
C LYS A 110 -2.08 6.58 5.79
N GLN A 111 -2.06 6.13 4.55
CA GLN A 111 -2.79 6.71 3.43
C GLN A 111 -3.39 5.58 2.61
N ILE A 112 -4.63 5.74 2.22
CA ILE A 112 -5.36 4.81 1.39
C ILE A 112 -5.75 5.52 0.11
N VAL A 113 -5.57 4.84 -1.00
CA VAL A 113 -5.91 5.31 -2.34
C VAL A 113 -6.85 4.27 -2.94
N THR A 114 -7.99 4.74 -3.44
CA THR A 114 -8.92 3.89 -4.18
C THR A 114 -9.50 4.66 -5.36
N ILE A 115 -10.20 3.96 -6.24
CA ILE A 115 -10.85 4.53 -7.41
C ILE A 115 -12.35 4.48 -7.18
N GLY A 116 -13.05 5.58 -7.47
CA GLY A 116 -14.51 5.64 -7.36
C GLY A 116 -15.04 6.94 -6.78
N THR A 117 -16.31 6.91 -6.41
CA THR A 117 -17.04 8.03 -5.81
C THR A 117 -17.44 7.71 -4.36
N PRO A 118 -17.67 8.71 -3.49
CA PRO A 118 -18.16 8.47 -2.12
C PRO A 118 -19.52 7.74 -2.06
N CYS A 119 -20.25 7.71 -3.18
CA CYS A 119 -21.53 7.01 -3.28
C CYS A 119 -21.35 5.51 -3.54
N ASP A 120 -20.17 5.08 -4.01
CA ASP A 120 -19.91 3.69 -4.39
C ASP A 120 -19.91 2.78 -3.17
N ARG A 121 -20.55 1.62 -3.29
CA ARG A 121 -20.69 0.65 -2.19
C ARG A 121 -19.34 0.24 -1.59
N PHE A 122 -18.34 0.04 -2.45
CA PHE A 122 -16.99 -0.32 -2.02
C PHE A 122 -16.29 0.84 -1.30
N VAL A 123 -16.40 2.07 -1.81
CA VAL A 123 -15.81 3.25 -1.16
C VAL A 123 -16.47 3.49 0.21
N LYS A 124 -17.78 3.34 0.31
CA LYS A 124 -18.52 3.40 1.58
C LYS A 124 -17.96 2.42 2.60
N LEU A 125 -17.71 1.16 2.21
CA LEU A 125 -17.05 0.16 3.07
C LEU A 125 -15.67 0.63 3.53
N ILE A 126 -14.83 1.14 2.63
CA ILE A 126 -13.50 1.63 3.00
C ILE A 126 -13.59 2.77 4.03
N ILE A 127 -14.54 3.69 3.86
CA ILE A 127 -14.79 4.77 4.82
C ILE A 127 -15.16 4.21 6.20
N ASP A 128 -16.04 3.21 6.28
CA ASP A 128 -16.41 2.57 7.55
C ASP A 128 -15.22 1.88 8.22
N LEU A 129 -14.41 1.17 7.43
CA LEU A 129 -13.24 0.46 7.92
C LEU A 129 -12.20 1.44 8.50
N ILE A 130 -12.02 2.60 7.86
CA ILE A 130 -11.16 3.67 8.37
C ILE A 130 -11.75 4.27 9.65
N ALA A 131 -13.06 4.55 9.66
CA ALA A 131 -13.76 5.11 10.82
C ALA A 131 -13.90 4.11 11.99
N ARG A 132 -13.55 2.83 11.77
CA ARG A 132 -13.83 1.70 12.68
C ARG A 132 -15.30 1.66 13.09
N SER A 133 -16.17 1.97 12.12
CA SER A 133 -17.61 1.89 12.26
C SER A 133 -18.06 0.50 11.83
N ASP A 134 -18.80 -0.21 12.69
CA ASP A 134 -19.44 -1.48 12.34
C ASP A 134 -20.78 -1.29 11.59
N ASP A 135 -21.03 -0.08 11.08
CA ASP A 135 -22.26 0.28 10.42
C ASP A 135 -22.38 -0.39 9.04
N ASN A 136 -22.93 -1.60 9.04
CA ASN A 136 -23.13 -2.41 7.83
C ASN A 136 -24.27 -1.89 6.92
N THR A 137 -24.74 -0.65 7.09
CA THR A 137 -25.72 -0.02 6.20
C THR A 137 -25.08 0.46 4.90
N PHE A 138 -24.82 -0.47 3.99
CA PHE A 138 -24.32 -0.17 2.65
C PHE A 138 -25.38 0.38 1.68
N ASP A 139 -26.66 0.24 2.05
CA ASP A 139 -27.80 0.55 1.18
C ASP A 139 -28.41 1.93 1.48
N SER A 140 -27.83 2.74 2.38
CA SER A 140 -28.25 4.13 2.55
C SER A 140 -27.70 5.00 1.42
N ASP A 141 -28.54 5.88 0.88
CA ASP A 141 -28.14 6.90 -0.10
C ASP A 141 -27.34 8.05 0.54
N GLU A 142 -27.00 7.92 1.82
CA GLU A 142 -26.25 8.95 2.54
C GLU A 142 -24.81 9.03 2.03
N ILE A 143 -24.39 10.26 1.72
CA ILE A 143 -23.03 10.56 1.31
C ILE A 143 -22.17 10.56 2.56
N ARG A 144 -21.26 9.59 2.67
CA ARG A 144 -20.30 9.52 3.78
C ARG A 144 -19.19 10.54 3.59
N GLN A 145 -18.78 11.18 4.68
CA GLN A 145 -17.63 12.09 4.63
C GLN A 145 -16.36 11.29 4.38
N VAL A 146 -15.60 11.70 3.36
CA VAL A 146 -14.33 11.05 2.99
C VAL A 146 -13.28 11.41 4.05
N PRO A 147 -12.68 10.42 4.73
CA PRO A 147 -11.61 10.66 5.70
C PRO A 147 -10.39 11.35 5.05
N PRO A 148 -9.62 12.16 5.80
CA PRO A 148 -8.46 12.86 5.25
C PRO A 148 -7.34 11.92 4.78
N ASN A 149 -7.29 10.69 5.29
CA ASN A 149 -6.34 9.65 4.89
C ASN A 149 -6.87 8.76 3.73
N LEU A 150 -7.99 9.12 3.10
CA LEU A 150 -8.54 8.44 1.92
C LEU A 150 -8.53 9.37 0.70
N SER A 151 -7.79 8.95 -0.33
CA SER A 151 -7.77 9.62 -1.63
C SER A 151 -8.61 8.84 -2.64
N LEU A 152 -9.59 9.51 -3.23
CA LEU A 152 -10.41 8.97 -4.32
C LEU A 152 -9.87 9.44 -5.66
N LEU A 153 -9.45 8.50 -6.49
CA LEU A 153 -8.98 8.76 -7.84
C LEU A 153 -10.14 8.65 -8.83
N PRO A 154 -10.23 9.55 -9.81
CA PRO A 154 -11.29 9.54 -10.82
C PRO A 154 -11.08 8.39 -11.81
N VAL A 155 -12.11 7.55 -12.01
CA VAL A 155 -12.04 6.33 -12.83
C VAL A 155 -11.58 6.62 -14.27
N ASN A 156 -12.01 7.76 -14.84
CA ASN A 156 -11.72 8.14 -16.22
C ASN A 156 -10.25 8.49 -16.48
N GLU A 157 -9.49 8.94 -15.47
CA GLU A 157 -8.08 9.34 -15.62
C GLU A 157 -7.09 8.20 -15.35
N TYR A 158 -7.59 7.07 -14.82
CA TYR A 158 -6.79 5.94 -14.36
C TYR A 158 -7.19 4.64 -15.07
N SER A 159 -7.48 4.73 -16.37
CA SER A 159 -7.58 3.55 -17.24
C SER A 159 -6.23 2.85 -17.35
N TYR A 160 -6.22 1.56 -17.74
CA TYR A 160 -4.98 0.80 -17.90
C TYR A 160 -3.97 1.53 -18.81
N THR A 161 -4.40 1.99 -19.98
CA THR A 161 -3.54 2.70 -20.94
C THR A 161 -3.03 4.03 -20.38
N ALA A 162 -3.87 4.78 -19.65
CA ALA A 162 -3.47 6.02 -19.01
C ALA A 162 -2.47 5.78 -17.88
N CYS A 163 -2.69 4.76 -17.05
CA CYS A 163 -1.78 4.35 -15.98
C CYS A 163 -0.44 3.86 -16.53
N GLN A 164 -0.47 3.05 -17.58
CA GLN A 164 0.71 2.58 -18.29
C GLN A 164 1.53 3.75 -18.85
N PHE A 165 0.88 4.69 -19.54
CA PHE A 165 1.54 5.90 -20.04
C PHE A 165 2.12 6.76 -18.91
N LYS A 166 1.36 6.97 -17.83
CA LYS A 166 1.81 7.71 -16.64
C LYS A 166 3.04 7.04 -16.03
N LEU A 167 3.03 5.72 -15.87
CA LEU A 167 4.13 4.92 -15.33
C LEU A 167 5.40 5.10 -16.16
N PHE A 168 5.30 4.97 -17.50
CA PHE A 168 6.44 5.18 -18.40
C PHE A 168 6.93 6.63 -18.45
N SER A 169 6.07 7.58 -18.11
CA SER A 169 6.42 9.01 -18.05
C SER A 169 7.01 9.43 -16.69
N LEU A 170 7.06 8.55 -15.70
CA LEU A 170 7.65 8.87 -14.40
C LEU A 170 9.17 9.08 -14.56
N ASN A 171 9.65 10.23 -14.09
CA ASN A 171 11.08 10.52 -13.99
C ASN A 171 11.46 10.55 -12.50
N LEU A 172 11.89 9.40 -12.00
CA LEU A 172 12.25 9.26 -10.59
C LEU A 172 13.72 9.65 -10.38
N PRO A 173 14.05 10.38 -9.30
CA PRO A 173 15.43 10.65 -8.94
C PRO A 173 16.15 9.31 -8.72
N ASN A 174 17.28 9.11 -9.43
CA ASN A 174 18.07 7.88 -9.52
C ASN A 174 17.58 6.80 -10.50
N MET A 175 16.68 7.12 -11.43
CA MET A 175 16.41 6.22 -12.57
C MET A 175 17.65 6.18 -13.49
N PRO A 176 18.10 4.99 -13.94
CA PRO A 176 19.17 4.88 -14.92
C PRO A 176 18.80 5.65 -16.19
N VAL A 177 19.73 6.48 -16.68
CA VAL A 177 19.52 7.36 -17.84
C VAL A 177 19.17 6.57 -19.12
N ASP A 178 19.51 5.27 -19.14
CA ASP A 178 19.36 4.37 -20.29
C ASP A 178 18.33 3.25 -20.08
N CYS A 179 17.34 3.40 -19.19
CA CYS A 179 16.26 2.40 -19.11
C CYS A 179 15.41 2.43 -20.39
N SER A 180 15.73 1.52 -21.31
CA SER A 180 14.99 1.32 -22.56
C SER A 180 13.55 0.89 -22.28
N GLU A 181 12.64 1.13 -23.23
CA GLU A 181 11.23 0.75 -23.11
C GLU A 181 11.04 -0.74 -22.78
N ALA A 182 11.96 -1.60 -23.23
CA ALA A 182 11.97 -3.04 -22.98
C ALA A 182 12.36 -3.44 -21.54
N GLU A 183 13.01 -2.56 -20.77
CA GLU A 183 13.31 -2.80 -19.35
C GLU A 183 12.20 -2.29 -18.42
N ARG A 184 11.19 -1.61 -18.99
CA ARG A 184 10.05 -1.04 -18.25
C ARG A 184 8.76 -1.86 -18.40
N GLU A 185 8.71 -2.84 -19.32
CA GLU A 185 7.64 -3.85 -19.45
C GLU A 185 7.82 -5.02 -18.48
#